data_AF-A0A1M5UBT2-F1
#
_entry.id   AF-A0A1M5UBT2-F1
#
_cell.length_a   1.000
_cell.length_b   1.000
_cell.length_c   1.000
_cell.angle_alpha   90.00
_cell.angle_beta   90.00
_cell.angle_gamma   90.00
#
_symmetry.space_group_name_H-M   'P 1'
#
loop_
_entity.id
_entity.type
_entity.pdbx_description
1 polymer ?
#
loop_
_entity_poly.entity_id
_entity_poly.type
_entity_poly.pdbx_seq_one_letter_code
_entity_poly.pdbx_strand_id
1 'polypeptide(L)'
;MKRKRKNYSANEKVAIIKRHLVDKVSVSDLCDEYLLNPTVFYRWQKEFFENGAAAFEKSDARRQRAERKRFEELEAKLQVK
;
A
#
# COMPACT_ATOMS: atom_id res chain seq x y z
N MET A 1 20.79 7.91 21.58
CA MET A 1 21.00 6.90 20.50
C MET A 1 19.88 7.00 19.48
N LYS A 2 20.18 7.25 18.19
CA LYS A 2 19.16 7.21 17.12
C LYS A 2 18.72 5.76 16.93
N ARG A 3 17.48 5.41 17.28
CA ARG A 3 16.89 4.11 16.94
C ARG A 3 16.98 3.96 15.41
N LYS A 4 17.72 2.95 14.92
CA LYS A 4 17.75 2.62 13.49
C LYS A 4 16.30 2.40 13.05
N ARG A 5 15.83 3.24 12.12
CA ARG A 5 14.49 3.09 11.56
C ARG A 5 14.47 1.78 10.79
N LYS A 6 13.71 0.81 11.28
CA LYS A 6 13.45 -0.43 10.56
C LYS A 6 12.55 -0.05 9.38
N ASN A 7 13.01 -0.34 8.17
CA ASN A 7 12.22 -0.12 6.97
C ASN A 7 11.33 -1.34 6.77
N TYR A 8 10.02 -1.12 6.65
CA TYR A 8 9.04 -2.15 6.36
C TYR A 8 8.56 -1.98 4.92
N SER A 9 8.64 -3.04 4.14
CA SER A 9 8.04 -3.12 2.82
C SER A 9 6.51 -3.01 2.90
N ALA A 10 5.86 -2.70 1.78
CA ALA A 10 4.40 -2.66 1.72
C ALA A 10 3.79 -4.01 2.12
N ASN A 11 4.35 -5.12 1.64
CA ASN A 11 3.87 -6.47 1.95
C ASN A 11 3.99 -6.80 3.44
N GLU A 12 5.09 -6.43 4.09
CA GLU A 12 5.26 -6.64 5.54
C GLU A 12 4.22 -5.85 6.33
N LYS A 13 3.95 -4.59 5.97
CA LYS A 13 2.91 -3.78 6.62
C LYS A 13 1.55 -4.47 6.53
N VAL A 14 1.17 -4.97 5.35
CA VAL A 14 -0.10 -5.68 5.15
C VAL A 14 -0.14 -6.97 5.97
N ALA A 15 0.96 -7.75 6.02
CA ALA A 15 1.01 -8.98 6.80
C ALA A 15 0.83 -8.72 8.31
N ILE A 16 1.47 -7.68 8.85
CA ILE A 16 1.33 -7.28 10.26
C ILE A 16 -0.11 -6.85 10.56
N ILE A 17 -0.71 -6.03 9.69
CA ILE A 17 -2.11 -5.61 9.84
C ILE A 17 -3.06 -6.81 9.78
N LYS A 18 -2.82 -7.77 8.88
CA LYS A 18 -3.61 -9.00 8.75
C LYS A 18 -3.59 -9.85 10.02
N ARG A 19 -2.42 -10.01 10.67
CA ARG A 19 -2.32 -10.79 11.93
C ARG A 19 -3.20 -10.22 13.04
N HIS A 20 -3.32 -8.90 13.12
CA HIS A 20 -4.23 -8.29 14.08
C HIS A 20 -5.70 -8.50 13.71
N LEU A 21 -6.06 -8.24 12.45
CA LEU A 21 -7.46 -8.21 12.02
C LEU A 21 -8.08 -9.60 11.86
N VAL A 22 -7.31 -10.54 11.31
CA VAL A 22 -7.75 -11.92 10.97
C VAL A 22 -7.40 -12.86 12.11
N ASP A 23 -6.13 -12.91 12.50
CA ASP A 23 -5.63 -13.88 13.49
C ASP A 23 -5.87 -13.42 14.94
N LYS A 24 -6.45 -12.23 15.13
CA LYS A 24 -6.83 -11.63 16.42
C LYS A 24 -5.67 -11.45 17.41
N VAL A 25 -4.43 -11.39 16.91
CA VAL A 25 -3.25 -11.08 17.73
C VAL A 25 -3.36 -9.66 18.27
N SER A 26 -2.97 -9.43 19.52
CA SER A 26 -3.05 -8.09 20.10
C SER A 26 -2.06 -7.11 19.44
N VAL A 27 -2.41 -5.82 19.41
CA VAL A 27 -1.52 -4.79 18.86
C VAL A 27 -0.22 -4.70 19.69
N SER A 28 -0.30 -4.93 21.00
CA SER A 28 0.85 -4.93 21.90
C SER A 28 1.85 -6.02 21.51
N ASP A 29 1.39 -7.25 21.33
CA ASP A 29 2.26 -8.39 20.96
C ASP A 29 2.94 -8.15 19.61
N LEU A 30 2.21 -7.60 18.63
CA LEU A 30 2.78 -7.24 17.32
C LEU A 30 3.78 -6.09 17.42
N CYS A 31 3.53 -5.11 18.29
CA CYS A 31 4.46 -4.01 18.51
C CYS A 31 5.76 -4.49 19.13
N ASP A 32 5.69 -5.42 20.07
CA ASP A 32 6.86 -6.01 20.72
C ASP A 32 7.62 -6.93 19.76
N GLU A 33 6.93 -7.83 19.04
CA GLU A 33 7.54 -8.79 18.09
C GLU A 33 8.28 -8.07 16.96
N TYR A 34 7.66 -7.04 16.38
CA TYR A 34 8.24 -6.36 15.22
C TYR A 34 9.14 -5.19 15.59
N LEU A 35 9.19 -4.78 16.87
CA LEU A 35 9.81 -3.53 17.35
C LEU A 35 9.15 -2.29 16.70
N LEU A 36 7.81 -2.30 16.67
CA LEU A 36 6.97 -1.26 16.09
C LEU A 36 6.38 -0.38 17.18
N ASN A 37 6.25 0.93 16.92
CA ASN A 37 5.53 1.81 17.83
C ASN A 37 4.02 1.73 17.53
N PRO A 38 3.13 1.63 18.54
CA PRO A 38 1.68 1.55 18.32
C PRO A 38 1.11 2.65 17.43
N THR A 39 1.61 3.89 17.53
CA THR A 39 1.18 5.01 16.68
C THR A 39 1.46 4.74 15.20
N VAL A 40 2.54 4.04 14.88
CA VAL A 40 2.89 3.66 13.50
C VAL A 40 1.95 2.57 12.99
N PHE A 41 1.61 1.59 13.84
CA PHE A 41 0.64 0.55 13.50
C PHE A 41 -0.71 1.16 13.11
N TYR A 42 -1.27 2.03 13.97
CA TYR A 42 -2.56 2.68 13.69
C TYR A 42 -2.52 3.57 12.45
N ARG A 43 -1.39 4.26 12.21
CA ARG A 43 -1.22 5.03 10.97
C ARG A 43 -1.29 4.13 9.74
N TRP A 44 -0.58 3.00 9.73
CA TRP A 44 -0.63 2.07 8.61
C TRP A 44 -2.01 1.43 8.45
N GLN A 45 -2.69 1.10 9.55
CA GLN A 45 -4.04 0.57 9.51
C GLN A 45 -5.00 1.57 8.84
N LYS A 46 -4.93 2.85 9.21
CA LYS A 46 -5.69 3.92 8.57
C LYS A 46 -5.37 4.03 7.08
N GLU A 47 -4.09 4.16 6.73
CA GLU A 47 -3.63 4.25 5.33
C GLU A 47 -4.09 3.04 4.49
N PHE A 48 -4.04 1.84 5.08
CA PHE A 48 -4.47 0.59 4.42
C PHE A 48 -5.96 0.61 4.09
N PHE A 49 -6.82 1.02 5.04
CA PHE A 49 -8.26 1.07 4.81
C PHE A 49 -8.67 2.21 3.88
N GLU A 50 -8.01 3.37 3.94
CA GLU A 50 -8.25 4.49 3.03
C GLU A 50 -7.96 4.13 1.57
N ASN A 51 -6.88 3.37 1.33
CA ASN A 51 -6.52 2.89 -0.01
C ASN A 51 -7.15 1.53 -0.36
N GLY A 52 -7.81 0.88 0.58
CA GLY A 52 -8.34 -0.48 0.42
C GLY A 52 -9.46 -0.55 -0.62
N ALA A 53 -10.27 0.50 -0.74
CA ALA A 53 -11.34 0.57 -1.74
C ALA A 53 -10.80 0.47 -3.17
N ALA A 54 -9.65 1.11 -3.45
CA ALA A 54 -9.01 1.08 -4.76
C ALA A 54 -8.56 -0.34 -5.19
N ALA A 55 -8.40 -1.28 -4.25
CA ALA A 55 -8.11 -2.67 -4.56
C ALA A 55 -9.33 -3.45 -5.10
N PHE A 56 -10.55 -3.00 -4.78
CA PHE A 56 -11.80 -3.62 -5.22
C PHE A 56 -12.48 -2.87 -6.36
N GLU A 57 -12.09 -1.61 -6.59
CA GLU A 57 -12.38 -0.94 -7.84
C GLU A 57 -11.82 -1.80 -8.96
N LYS A 58 -12.72 -2.43 -9.73
CA LYS A 58 -12.35 -3.01 -11.01
C LYS A 58 -11.79 -1.85 -11.80
N SER A 59 -10.46 -1.75 -11.89
CA SER A 59 -9.85 -0.98 -12.95
C SER A 59 -10.61 -1.39 -14.19
N ASP A 60 -11.27 -0.44 -14.83
CA ASP A 60 -11.95 -0.70 -16.07
C ASP A 60 -10.81 -0.96 -17.05
N ALA A 61 -10.27 -2.18 -17.02
CA ALA A 61 -8.96 -2.51 -17.57
C ALA A 61 -8.97 -2.30 -19.08
N ARG A 62 -10.17 -2.23 -19.66
CA ARG A 62 -10.45 -1.75 -21.01
C ARG A 62 -10.21 -0.25 -21.13
N ARG A 63 -10.78 0.58 -20.24
CA ARG A 63 -10.54 2.04 -20.18
C ARG A 63 -9.07 2.38 -19.91
N GLN A 64 -8.42 1.73 -18.94
CA GLN A 64 -6.99 1.99 -18.67
C GLN A 64 -6.09 1.59 -19.84
N ARG A 65 -6.41 0.50 -20.55
CA ARG A 65 -5.69 0.14 -21.79
C ARG A 65 -5.94 1.15 -22.91
N ALA A 66 -7.18 1.62 -23.06
CA ALA A 66 -7.51 2.65 -24.04
C ALA A 66 -6.81 3.99 -23.74
N GLU A 67 -6.72 4.38 -22.47
CA GLU A 67 -6.02 5.58 -22.02
C GLU A 67 -4.49 5.46 -22.24
N ARG A 68 -3.88 4.31 -21.91
CA ARG A 68 -2.45 4.06 -22.23
C ARG A 68 -2.16 4.12 -23.72
N LYS A 69 -3.01 3.48 -24.54
CA LYS A 69 -2.84 3.49 -26.00
C LYS A 69 -2.93 4.92 -26.57
N ARG A 70 -3.88 5.72 -26.09
CA ARG A 70 -3.98 7.14 -26.47
C ARG A 70 -2.76 7.95 -26.04
N PHE A 71 -2.22 7.67 -24.86
CA PHE A 71 -1.00 8.32 -24.37
C PHE A 71 0.20 8.01 -25.27
N GLU A 72 0.43 6.74 -25.59
CA GLU A 72 1.50 6.31 -26.52
C GLU A 72 1.35 6.95 -27.92
N GLU A 73 0.12 7.00 -28.45
CA GLU A 73 -0.16 7.65 -29.74
C GLU A 73 0.11 9.16 -29.72
N LEU A 74 -0.17 9.84 -28.60
CA LEU A 74 0.11 11.26 -28.43
C LEU A 74 1.61 11.52 -28.24
N GLU A 75 2.30 10.69 -27.47
CA GLU A 75 3.74 10.77 -27.24
C GLU A 75 4.52 10.59 -28.56
N ALA A 76 4.13 9.61 -29.37
CA ALA A 76 4.70 9.41 -30.70
C ALA A 76 4.50 10.63 -31.63
N LYS A 77 3.32 11.27 -31.59
CA LYS A 77 3.05 12.48 -32.39
C LYS A 77 3.88 13.69 -31.95
N LEU A 78 4.23 13.77 -30.66
CA LEU A 78 5.07 14.84 -30.12
C LEU A 78 6.55 14.64 -30.47
N GLN A 79 7.03 13.40 -30.61
CA GLN A 79 8.42 13.10 -30.98
C GLN A 79 8.74 13.26 -32.48
N VAL A 80 7.72 13.32 -33.34
CA VAL A 80 7.87 13.48 -34.80
C VAL A 80 7.95 14.96 -35.22
N LYS A 81 7.86 15.90 -34.26
CA LYS A 81 7.90 17.35 -34.49
C LYS A 81 9.23 17.95 -34.04
#